data_AF-A0A1Y1MWH0-F1
#
_entry.id   AF-A0A1Y1MWH0-F1
#
_cell.length_a   1.000
_cell.length_b   1.000
_cell.length_c   1.000
_cell.angle_alpha   90.00
_cell.angle_beta   90.00
_cell.angle_gamma   90.00
#
_symmetry.space_group_name_H-M   'P 1'
#
loop_
_entity.id
_entity.type
_entity.pdbx_description
1 polymer ?
#
loop_
_entity_poly.entity_id
_entity_poly.type
_entity_poly.pdbx_seq_one_letter_code
_entity_poly.pdbx_strand_id
1 'polypeptide(L)'
;RQDTVERISIRLHIKMNRSLICYTLSLCLIKALCVEISDSLIDETTATCMKELGIDKQAVSKMVDENMLIINKDENTAKLLECQISKRNFYDANGNFLKENTIKALVEGMVVFVKDEAERQARAIRIFDECTNSTIENQVDRLIEFHNCAMPIILQH
;
A
#
# COMPACT_ATOMS: atom_id res chain seq x y z
N ARG A 1 -49.89 -11.83 37.55
CA ARG A 1 -48.52 -11.37 37.92
C ARG A 1 -47.42 -12.13 37.15
N GLN A 2 -47.60 -13.42 36.81
CA GLN A 2 -46.68 -14.19 35.96
C GLN A 2 -46.58 -13.68 34.50
N ASP A 3 -47.69 -13.30 33.85
CA ASP A 3 -47.69 -12.82 32.45
C ASP A 3 -46.90 -11.53 32.19
N THR A 4 -46.65 -10.74 33.23
CA THR A 4 -45.95 -9.45 33.11
C THR A 4 -44.44 -9.63 33.15
N VAL A 5 -43.95 -10.62 33.90
CA VAL A 5 -42.51 -10.93 34.03
C VAL A 5 -41.97 -11.60 32.76
N GLU A 6 -42.77 -12.49 32.16
CA GLU A 6 -42.42 -13.16 30.89
C GLU A 6 -42.31 -12.17 29.72
N ARG A 7 -43.24 -11.22 29.61
CA ARG A 7 -43.21 -10.17 28.57
C ARG A 7 -42.04 -9.20 28.71
N ILE A 8 -41.60 -8.93 29.94
CA ILE A 8 -40.43 -8.06 30.20
C ILE A 8 -39.14 -8.81 29.82
N SER A 9 -39.02 -10.10 30.16
CA SER A 9 -37.88 -10.94 29.77
C SER A 9 -37.74 -11.08 28.24
N ILE A 10 -38.85 -11.31 27.53
CA ILE A 10 -38.88 -11.39 26.06
C ILE A 10 -38.52 -10.03 25.42
N ARG A 11 -39.02 -8.90 25.94
CA ARG A 11 -38.65 -7.57 25.44
C ARG A 11 -37.19 -7.22 25.67
N LEU A 12 -36.61 -7.59 26.81
CA LEU A 12 -35.19 -7.39 27.11
C LEU A 12 -34.29 -8.26 26.21
N HIS A 13 -34.65 -9.53 25.98
CA HIS A 13 -33.96 -10.40 25.03
C HIS A 13 -34.04 -9.85 23.59
N ILE A 14 -35.21 -9.41 23.12
CA ILE A 14 -35.37 -8.84 21.77
C ILE A 14 -34.56 -7.55 21.60
N LYS A 15 -34.51 -6.69 22.63
CA LYS A 15 -33.77 -5.41 22.57
C LYS A 15 -32.26 -5.60 22.63
N MET A 16 -31.78 -6.57 23.40
CA MET A 16 -30.37 -6.96 23.46
C MET A 16 -29.90 -7.61 22.14
N ASN A 17 -30.77 -8.42 21.51
CA ASN A 17 -30.48 -9.06 20.22
C ASN A 17 -30.41 -8.04 19.06
N ARG A 18 -31.30 -7.04 19.05
CA ARG A 18 -31.28 -5.97 18.03
C ARG A 18 -30.01 -5.11 18.11
N SER A 19 -29.57 -4.77 19.32
CA SER A 19 -28.32 -4.02 19.53
C SER A 19 -27.09 -4.82 19.09
N LEU A 20 -27.08 -6.13 19.36
CA LEU A 20 -26.00 -7.02 18.96
C LEU A 20 -25.96 -7.19 17.43
N ILE A 21 -27.12 -7.35 16.79
CA ILE A 21 -27.27 -7.45 15.33
C ILE A 21 -26.83 -6.15 14.65
N CYS A 22 -27.18 -4.98 15.20
CA CYS A 22 -26.71 -3.70 14.67
C CYS A 22 -25.19 -3.51 14.83
N TYR A 23 -24.62 -3.97 15.96
CA TYR A 23 -23.18 -3.91 16.19
C TYR A 23 -22.40 -4.85 15.25
N THR A 24 -22.88 -6.07 15.02
CA THR A 24 -22.26 -7.00 14.06
C THR A 24 -22.40 -6.51 12.62
N LEU A 25 -23.57 -5.99 12.22
CA LEU A 25 -23.77 -5.41 10.89
C LEU A 25 -22.89 -4.17 10.65
N SER A 26 -22.72 -3.30 11.65
CA SER A 26 -21.83 -2.14 11.53
C SER A 26 -20.35 -2.55 11.43
N LEU A 27 -19.91 -3.56 12.18
CA LEU A 27 -18.56 -4.13 12.02
C LEU A 27 -18.33 -4.78 10.65
N CYS A 28 -19.35 -5.45 10.09
CA CYS A 28 -19.29 -5.99 8.73
C CYS A 28 -19.17 -4.88 7.67
N LEU A 29 -19.88 -3.77 7.85
CA LEU A 29 -19.79 -2.60 6.96
C LEU A 29 -18.42 -1.92 7.04
N ILE A 30 -17.81 -1.86 8.23
CA ILE A 30 -16.44 -1.32 8.39
C ILE A 30 -15.42 -2.19 7.66
N LYS A 31 -15.53 -3.53 7.73
CA LYS A 31 -14.68 -4.44 6.93
C LYS A 31 -14.88 -4.27 5.43
N ALA A 32 -16.11 -4.01 4.97
CA ALA A 32 -16.40 -3.80 3.55
C ALA A 32 -15.88 -2.44 3.02
N LEU A 33 -15.67 -1.46 3.90
CA LEU A 33 -15.11 -0.14 3.56
C LEU A 33 -13.57 -0.11 3.64
N CYS A 34 -12.93 -1.13 4.23
CA CYS A 34 -11.49 -1.30 4.15
C CYS A 34 -11.13 -1.76 2.73
N VAL A 35 -10.80 -0.82 1.85
CA VAL A 35 -10.09 -1.12 0.61
C VAL A 35 -8.71 -1.66 1.01
N GLU A 36 -8.58 -2.97 1.08
CA GLU A 36 -7.31 -3.63 1.32
C GLU A 36 -6.50 -3.66 0.01
N ILE A 37 -5.20 -3.38 0.10
CA ILE A 37 -4.28 -3.56 -1.03
C ILE A 37 -4.32 -5.04 -1.44
N SER A 38 -4.51 -5.29 -2.74
CA SER A 38 -4.48 -6.64 -3.29
C SER A 38 -3.11 -7.28 -3.10
N ASP A 39 -3.07 -8.56 -2.74
CA ASP A 39 -1.82 -9.33 -2.62
C ASP A 39 -0.98 -9.30 -3.90
N SER A 40 -1.61 -9.15 -5.07
CA SER A 40 -0.87 -9.03 -6.33
C SER A 40 0.04 -7.80 -6.38
N LEU A 41 -0.31 -6.71 -5.67
CA LEU A 41 0.46 -5.47 -5.65
C LEU A 41 1.64 -5.51 -4.66
N ILE A 42 1.72 -6.55 -3.82
CA ILE A 42 2.77 -6.68 -2.81
C ILE A 42 3.82 -7.66 -3.34
N ASP A 43 4.92 -7.11 -3.82
CA ASP A 43 6.07 -7.93 -4.24
C ASP A 43 6.79 -8.59 -3.04
N GLU A 44 7.68 -9.55 -3.32
CA GLU A 44 8.42 -10.31 -2.31
C GLU A 44 9.26 -9.42 -1.37
N THR A 45 9.90 -8.38 -1.90
CA THR A 45 10.70 -7.46 -1.09
C THR A 45 9.82 -6.65 -0.16
N THR A 46 8.69 -6.14 -0.66
CA THR A 46 7.69 -5.41 0.12
C THR A 46 7.09 -6.29 1.20
N ALA A 47 6.70 -7.52 0.88
CA ALA A 47 6.21 -8.51 1.85
C ALA A 47 7.24 -8.82 2.93
N THR A 48 8.52 -8.95 2.56
CA THR A 48 9.61 -9.17 3.51
C THR A 48 9.78 -8.00 4.47
N CYS A 49 9.82 -6.77 3.95
CA CYS A 49 9.94 -5.57 4.79
C CYS A 49 8.73 -5.38 5.71
N MET A 50 7.51 -5.61 5.22
CA MET A 50 6.30 -5.60 6.05
C MET A 50 6.40 -6.58 7.21
N LYS A 51 6.86 -7.81 6.94
CA LYS A 51 7.03 -8.85 7.96
C LYS A 51 8.10 -8.49 8.99
N GLU A 52 9.26 -8.00 8.56
CA GLU A 52 10.37 -7.62 9.44
C GLU A 52 10.01 -6.45 10.35
N LEU A 53 9.21 -5.50 9.84
CA LEU A 53 8.82 -4.28 10.56
C LEU A 53 7.50 -4.41 11.33
N GLY A 54 6.77 -5.52 11.18
CA GLY A 54 5.45 -5.69 11.76
C GLY A 54 4.39 -4.74 11.19
N ILE A 55 4.56 -4.32 9.93
CA ILE A 55 3.64 -3.42 9.22
C ILE A 55 2.59 -4.28 8.50
N ASP A 56 1.32 -4.07 8.80
CA ASP A 56 0.22 -4.76 8.13
C ASP A 56 -0.22 -4.06 6.83
N LYS A 57 -1.07 -4.74 6.04
CA LYS A 57 -1.59 -4.20 4.77
C LYS A 57 -2.42 -2.92 4.96
N GLN A 58 -3.07 -2.74 6.11
CA GLN A 58 -3.90 -1.57 6.38
C GLN A 58 -3.03 -0.34 6.62
N ALA A 59 -1.86 -0.50 7.23
CA ALA A 59 -0.88 0.57 7.32
C ALA A 59 -0.36 0.94 5.92
N VAL A 60 -0.06 -0.04 5.06
CA VAL A 60 0.39 0.22 3.67
C VAL A 60 -0.70 0.89 2.83
N SER A 61 -1.97 0.50 2.99
CA SER A 61 -3.08 1.12 2.24
C SER A 61 -3.30 2.59 2.59
N LYS A 62 -2.89 3.04 3.78
CA LYS A 62 -2.93 4.46 4.17
C LYS A 62 -1.76 5.27 3.64
N MET A 63 -0.74 4.64 3.06
CA MET A 63 0.43 5.33 2.51
C MET A 63 0.09 6.01 1.18
N VAL A 64 -0.78 5.38 0.39
CA VAL A 64 -1.08 5.77 -0.98
C VAL A 64 -2.52 6.26 -1.16
N ASP A 65 -2.73 7.11 -2.17
CA ASP A 65 -4.06 7.54 -2.62
C ASP A 65 -4.66 6.57 -3.67
N GLU A 66 -5.82 6.91 -4.23
CA GLU A 66 -6.47 6.11 -5.27
C GLU A 66 -5.65 5.98 -6.58
N ASN A 67 -4.68 6.87 -6.82
CA ASN A 67 -3.77 6.84 -7.96
C ASN A 67 -2.44 6.15 -7.60
N MET A 68 -2.39 5.51 -6.43
CA MET A 68 -1.21 4.86 -5.86
C MET A 68 -0.07 5.84 -5.56
N LEU A 69 -0.31 7.14 -5.47
CA LEU A 69 0.70 8.14 -5.09
C LEU A 69 0.92 8.08 -3.58
N ILE A 70 2.18 8.10 -3.13
CA ILE A 70 2.51 8.16 -1.71
C ILE A 70 2.19 9.58 -1.21
N ILE A 71 1.18 9.68 -0.35
CA ILE A 71 0.66 10.95 0.20
C ILE A 71 0.85 11.06 1.71
N ASN A 72 0.92 9.93 2.42
CA ASN A 72 1.16 9.88 3.86
C ASN A 72 2.61 9.45 4.10
N LYS A 73 3.35 10.23 4.89
CA LYS A 73 4.77 10.03 5.22
C LYS A 73 4.98 9.75 6.71
N ASP A 74 4.10 8.98 7.31
CA ASP A 74 4.22 8.59 8.71
C ASP A 74 5.45 7.69 8.97
N GLU A 75 5.68 7.38 10.25
CA GLU A 75 6.84 6.57 10.67
C GLU A 75 6.87 5.18 10.02
N ASN A 76 5.70 4.56 9.79
CA ASN A 76 5.62 3.26 9.12
C ASN A 76 6.00 3.37 7.64
N THR A 77 5.56 4.44 6.98
CA THR A 77 5.92 4.73 5.60
C THR A 77 7.44 4.90 5.47
N ALA A 78 8.05 5.72 6.32
CA ALA A 78 9.48 5.94 6.31
C ALA A 78 10.27 4.63 6.52
N LYS A 79 9.91 3.85 7.54
CA LYS A 79 10.57 2.55 7.82
C LYS A 79 10.42 1.55 6.68
N LEU A 80 9.24 1.48 6.07
CA LEU A 80 9.01 0.56 4.95
C LEU A 80 9.89 0.92 3.75
N LEU A 81 9.95 2.22 3.40
CA LEU A 81 10.76 2.72 2.30
C LEU A 81 12.26 2.56 2.57
N GLU A 82 12.74 2.84 3.79
CA GLU A 82 14.12 2.59 4.19
C GLU A 82 14.51 1.12 4.04
N CYS A 83 13.62 0.21 4.47
CA CYS A 83 13.83 -1.22 4.29
C CYS A 83 13.93 -1.60 2.81
N GLN A 84 13.01 -1.11 1.97
CA GLN A 84 13.04 -1.35 0.52
C GLN A 84 14.32 -0.81 -0.13
N ILE A 85 14.76 0.39 0.24
CA ILE A 85 16.01 1.00 -0.24
C ILE A 85 17.20 0.08 0.07
N SER A 86 17.28 -0.42 1.30
CA SER A 86 18.38 -1.29 1.75
C SER A 86 18.42 -2.64 1.01
N LYS A 87 17.27 -3.23 0.72
CA LYS A 87 17.19 -4.56 0.08
C LYS A 87 17.34 -4.50 -1.43
N ARG A 88 16.86 -3.43 -2.08
CA ARG A 88 16.91 -3.28 -3.54
C ARG A 88 18.19 -2.62 -4.04
N ASN A 89 18.98 -2.02 -3.14
CA ASN A 89 20.20 -1.28 -3.48
C ASN A 89 19.92 -0.24 -4.57
N PHE A 90 18.99 0.69 -4.29
CA PHE A 90 18.61 1.71 -5.27
C PHE A 90 19.66 2.78 -5.48
N TYR A 91 20.52 3.03 -4.49
CA TYR A 91 21.44 4.16 -4.50
C TYR A 91 22.90 3.70 -4.49
N ASP A 92 23.74 4.42 -5.22
CA ASP A 92 25.19 4.29 -5.13
C ASP A 92 25.74 4.99 -3.87
N ALA A 93 27.05 4.92 -3.65
CA ALA A 93 27.71 5.56 -2.51
C ALA A 93 27.61 7.10 -2.52
N ASN A 94 27.27 7.72 -3.66
CA ASN A 94 27.05 9.15 -3.81
C ASN A 94 25.57 9.53 -3.68
N GLY A 95 24.68 8.55 -3.45
CA GLY A 95 23.24 8.74 -3.34
C GLY A 95 22.50 8.79 -4.69
N ASN A 96 23.15 8.52 -5.83
CA ASN A 96 22.49 8.50 -7.14
C ASN A 96 21.78 7.17 -7.39
N PHE A 97 20.69 7.19 -8.15
CA PHE A 97 20.01 5.95 -8.54
C PHE A 97 20.92 5.04 -9.38
N LEU A 98 21.00 3.76 -8.99
CA LEU A 98 21.67 2.71 -9.76
C LEU A 98 20.76 2.25 -10.90
N LYS A 99 21.08 2.67 -12.13
CA LYS A 99 20.24 2.46 -13.32
C LYS A 99 19.74 1.03 -13.50
N GLU A 100 20.65 0.06 -13.45
CA GLU A 100 20.29 -1.36 -13.66
C GLU A 100 19.34 -1.87 -12.58
N ASN A 101 19.61 -1.57 -11.31
CA ASN A 101 18.79 -1.99 -10.18
C ASN A 101 17.40 -1.33 -10.21
N THR A 102 17.34 -0.03 -10.51
CA THR A 102 16.08 0.71 -10.59
C THR A 102 15.22 0.22 -11.75
N ILE A 103 15.80 0.04 -12.95
CA ILE A 103 15.08 -0.49 -14.11
C ILE A 103 14.57 -1.90 -13.83
N LYS A 104 15.40 -2.77 -13.24
CA LYS A 104 14.99 -4.14 -12.88
C LYS A 104 13.79 -4.13 -11.93
N ALA A 105 13.86 -3.32 -10.87
CA ALA A 105 12.77 -3.21 -9.90
C ALA A 105 11.47 -2.67 -10.52
N LEU A 106 11.57 -1.70 -11.44
CA LEU A 106 10.41 -1.19 -12.18
C LEU A 106 9.78 -2.28 -13.05
N VAL A 107 10.57 -3.05 -13.79
CA VAL A 107 10.07 -4.13 -14.65
C VAL A 107 9.36 -5.20 -13.82
N GLU A 108 9.94 -5.58 -12.69
CA GLU A 108 9.32 -6.54 -11.75
C GLU A 108 8.01 -6.00 -11.17
N GLY A 109 7.99 -4.73 -10.72
CA GLY A 109 6.80 -4.10 -10.14
C GLY A 109 5.67 -3.87 -11.14
N MET A 110 5.98 -3.69 -12.43
CA MET A 110 4.99 -3.42 -13.47
C MET A 110 4.25 -4.67 -13.99
N VAL A 111 4.66 -5.88 -13.60
CA VAL A 111 4.05 -7.14 -14.10
C VAL A 111 2.53 -7.18 -13.90
N VAL A 112 2.02 -6.53 -12.85
CA VAL A 112 0.58 -6.46 -12.55
C VAL A 112 -0.20 -5.48 -13.43
N PHE A 113 0.49 -4.50 -14.03
CA PHE A 113 -0.14 -3.43 -14.81
C PHE A 113 0.05 -3.63 -16.31
N VAL A 114 1.22 -4.14 -16.73
CA VAL A 114 1.62 -4.25 -18.14
C VAL A 114 2.06 -5.68 -18.40
N LYS A 115 1.33 -6.40 -19.27
CA LYS A 115 1.57 -7.83 -19.54
C LYS A 115 2.75 -8.07 -20.46
N ASP A 116 3.00 -7.19 -21.42
CA ASP A 116 4.10 -7.32 -22.37
C ASP A 116 5.44 -6.92 -21.74
N GLU A 117 6.45 -7.78 -21.87
CA GLU A 117 7.76 -7.56 -21.26
C GLU A 117 8.56 -6.44 -21.95
N ALA A 118 8.50 -6.36 -23.28
CA ALA A 118 9.20 -5.32 -24.02
C ALA A 118 8.61 -3.94 -23.70
N GLU A 119 7.29 -3.86 -23.55
CA GLU A 119 6.60 -2.65 -23.09
C GLU A 119 6.99 -2.28 -21.66
N ARG A 120 7.03 -3.24 -20.72
CA ARG A 120 7.56 -3.00 -19.36
C ARG A 120 8.98 -2.45 -19.40
N GLN A 121 9.85 -3.04 -20.21
CA GLN A 121 11.23 -2.59 -20.35
C GLN A 121 11.32 -1.16 -20.89
N ALA A 122 10.55 -0.85 -21.94
CA ALA A 122 10.51 0.49 -22.53
C ALA A 122 9.98 1.54 -21.53
N ARG A 123 8.91 1.22 -20.79
CA ARG A 123 8.37 2.10 -19.74
C ARG A 123 9.36 2.26 -18.59
N ALA A 124 10.05 1.22 -18.16
CA ALA A 124 11.03 1.30 -17.08
C ALA A 124 12.21 2.22 -17.44
N ILE A 125 12.72 2.13 -18.66
CA ILE A 125 13.77 3.03 -19.17
C ILE A 125 13.26 4.47 -19.20
N ARG A 126 12.06 4.69 -19.73
CA ARG A 126 11.42 6.01 -19.78
C ARG A 126 11.26 6.62 -18.38
N ILE A 127 10.73 5.85 -17.43
CA ILE A 127 10.58 6.29 -16.03
C ILE A 127 11.92 6.64 -15.43
N PHE A 128 12.96 5.82 -15.64
CA PHE A 128 14.29 6.13 -15.13
C PHE A 128 14.79 7.47 -15.68
N ASP A 129 14.71 7.68 -16.98
CA ASP A 129 15.24 8.88 -17.62
C ASP A 129 14.42 10.14 -17.27
N GLU A 130 13.09 10.02 -17.06
CA GLU A 130 12.19 11.14 -16.73
C GLU A 130 12.11 11.46 -15.22
N CYS A 131 12.20 10.46 -14.34
CA CYS A 131 11.83 10.59 -12.92
C CYS A 131 13.00 10.57 -11.92
N THR A 132 14.24 10.41 -12.36
CA THR A 132 15.41 10.31 -11.45
C THR A 132 16.16 11.62 -11.22
N ASN A 133 15.77 12.70 -11.91
CA ASN A 133 16.42 14.02 -11.83
C ASN A 133 16.01 14.84 -10.59
N SER A 134 16.02 14.21 -9.41
CA SER A 134 15.69 14.84 -8.14
C SER A 134 16.91 15.54 -7.52
N THR A 135 16.68 16.70 -6.91
CA THR A 135 17.67 17.41 -6.08
C THR A 135 17.51 17.12 -4.58
N ILE A 136 16.57 16.27 -4.17
CA ILE A 136 16.28 15.98 -2.77
C ILE A 136 17.40 15.15 -2.15
N GLU A 137 18.04 15.61 -1.08
CA GLU A 137 19.16 14.87 -0.44
C GLU A 137 18.70 13.61 0.31
N ASN A 138 17.54 13.67 0.98
CA ASN A 138 17.01 12.54 1.73
C ASN A 138 16.55 11.42 0.76
N GLN A 139 17.09 10.22 0.93
CA GLN A 139 16.84 9.08 0.05
C GLN A 139 15.38 8.58 0.08
N VAL A 140 14.69 8.71 1.22
CA VAL A 140 13.28 8.32 1.36
C VAL A 140 12.41 9.32 0.59
N ASP A 141 12.60 10.62 0.81
CA ASP A 141 11.84 11.65 0.11
C ASP A 141 12.10 11.62 -1.40
N ARG A 142 13.35 11.37 -1.81
CA ARG A 142 13.73 11.18 -3.21
C ARG A 142 13.03 9.97 -3.82
N LEU A 143 12.92 8.86 -3.10
CA LEU A 143 12.21 7.67 -3.58
C LEU A 143 10.70 7.95 -3.70
N ILE A 144 10.12 8.73 -2.79
CA ILE A 144 8.72 9.15 -2.88
C ILE A 144 8.47 10.02 -4.11
N GLU A 145 9.35 11.00 -4.37
CA GLU A 145 9.26 11.83 -5.57
C GLU A 145 9.35 10.98 -6.85
N PHE A 146 10.34 10.09 -6.90
CA PHE A 146 10.49 9.15 -8.00
C PHE A 146 9.24 8.29 -8.20
N HIS A 147 8.70 7.68 -7.13
CA HIS A 147 7.49 6.87 -7.16
C HIS A 147 6.29 7.66 -7.70
N ASN A 148 6.06 8.85 -7.14
CA ASN A 148 4.94 9.71 -7.55
C ASN A 148 5.07 10.19 -9.01
N CYS A 149 6.29 10.38 -9.51
CA CYS A 149 6.54 10.65 -10.93
C CYS A 149 6.30 9.42 -11.81
N ALA A 150 6.67 8.23 -11.35
CA ALA A 150 6.57 6.98 -12.11
C ALA A 150 5.11 6.50 -12.29
N MET A 151 4.27 6.62 -11.25
CA MET A 151 2.92 6.04 -11.25
C MET A 151 2.05 6.49 -12.44
N PRO A 152 1.98 7.77 -12.83
CA PRO A 152 1.27 8.20 -14.03
C PRO A 152 1.74 7.52 -15.33
N ILE A 153 3.04 7.20 -15.45
CA ILE A 153 3.59 6.51 -16.63
C ILE A 153 3.26 5.02 -16.59
N ILE A 154 3.24 4.42 -15.40
CA ILE A 154 2.87 3.00 -15.22
C ILE A 154 1.40 2.77 -15.54
N LEU A 155 0.52 3.66 -15.08
CA LEU A 155 -0.94 3.54 -15.23
C LEU A 155 -1.46 4.05 -16.59
N GLN A 156 -0.60 4.58 -17.47
CA GLN A 156 -0.99 4.90 -18.84
C GLN A 156 -1.43 3.63 -19.59
N HIS A 157 -2.63 3.64 -20.16
CA HIS A 157 -3.14 2.56 -21.02
C HIS A 157 -2.84 2.84 -22.49
#